data_AF-A0A6I4UJX5-F1
#
_entry.id   AF-A0A6I4UJX5-F1
#
_cell.length_a   1.000
_cell.length_b   1.000
_cell.length_c   1.000
_cell.angle_alpha   90.00
_cell.angle_beta   90.00
_cell.angle_gamma   90.00
#
_symmetry.space_group_name_H-M   'P 1'
#
loop_
_entity.id
_entity.type
_entity.pdbx_description
1 polymer ?
#
loop_
_entity_poly.entity_id
_entity_poly.type
_entity_poly.pdbx_seq_one_letter_code
_entity_poly.pdbx_strand_id
1 'polypeptide(L)'
;MYDTEPGQSPPPDGTLADPSVTPEDAEATEDSTGFTSLRDDITALVDDARTYAEAEIAFQKTRASLAGKRAGRALVLLVLALVLLHIALIALAVGAVIALAPLVTIWGAIAIVVGVLLIGVALLVWSAAGDGKALSAMFDAGEDA
;
A
#
# COMPACT_ATOMS: atom_id res chain seq x y z
N MET A 1 -1.46 -23.36 77.47
CA MET A 1 -0.54 -23.52 76.33
C MET A 1 0.09 -22.15 76.09
N TYR A 2 1.32 -21.97 76.62
CA TYR A 2 2.39 -20.99 76.34
C TYR A 2 2.00 -19.53 76.01
N ASP A 3 2.26 -18.52 76.85
CA ASP A 3 3.55 -17.88 77.23
C ASP A 3 4.43 -17.45 76.03
N THR A 4 4.50 -16.16 75.70
CA THR A 4 5.69 -15.28 75.90
C THR A 4 5.41 -13.84 75.45
N GLU A 5 5.69 -12.91 76.36
CA GLU A 5 5.60 -11.45 76.23
C GLU A 5 7.03 -10.88 75.88
N PRO A 6 7.29 -9.57 75.99
CA PRO A 6 7.56 -8.61 74.91
C PRO A 6 9.07 -8.22 74.77
N GLY A 7 9.41 -7.31 73.84
CA GLY A 7 10.75 -6.74 73.81
C GLY A 7 10.99 -5.65 72.77
N GLN A 8 10.56 -4.42 73.06
CA GLN A 8 11.14 -3.22 72.46
C GLN A 8 12.56 -2.98 73.02
N SER A 9 13.46 -2.45 72.20
CA SER A 9 14.62 -1.67 72.67
C SER A 9 15.04 -0.65 71.60
N PRO A 10 14.97 0.67 71.86
CA PRO A 10 15.57 1.73 71.06
C PRO A 10 16.99 2.10 71.60
N PRO A 11 17.74 3.03 70.97
CA PRO A 11 19.11 2.86 70.47
C PRO A 11 20.21 3.12 71.52
N PRO A 12 21.49 2.86 71.17
CA PRO A 12 22.61 3.61 71.73
C PRO A 12 23.33 4.47 70.69
N ASP A 13 23.74 5.64 71.19
CA ASP A 13 24.38 6.78 70.55
C ASP A 13 25.68 6.50 69.77
N GLY A 14 25.89 7.36 68.77
CA GLY A 14 27.08 8.20 68.68
C GLY A 14 28.45 7.54 68.58
N THR A 15 28.97 7.43 67.36
CA THR A 15 30.40 7.65 67.11
C THR A 15 30.57 8.37 65.78
N LEU A 16 31.03 9.62 65.87
CA LEU A 16 31.43 10.48 64.77
C LEU A 16 32.78 10.01 64.20
N ALA A 17 32.88 10.13 62.88
CA ALA A 17 34.10 10.34 62.08
C ALA A 17 35.15 9.22 62.02
N ASP A 18 35.16 8.51 60.88
CA ASP A 18 36.41 8.19 60.19
C ASP A 18 36.57 9.17 59.01
N PRO A 19 37.53 10.11 59.04
CA PRO A 19 37.77 11.10 58.01
C PRO A 19 38.85 10.63 57.02
N SER A 20 38.80 9.38 56.59
CA SER A 20 39.82 8.85 55.68
C SER A 20 39.24 7.96 54.58
N VAL A 21 38.44 8.58 53.70
CA VAL A 21 38.41 8.15 52.29
C VAL A 21 38.77 9.37 51.46
N THR A 22 40.06 9.47 51.20
CA THR A 22 40.69 10.38 50.24
C THR A 22 39.92 10.35 48.91
N PRO A 23 39.59 11.50 48.29
CA PRO A 23 39.19 11.55 46.90
C PRO A 23 40.44 11.31 46.06
N GLU A 24 40.84 10.06 45.93
CA GLU A 24 41.95 9.64 45.05
C GLU A 24 41.32 8.82 43.92
N ASP A 25 41.49 9.35 42.70
CA ASP A 25 41.28 8.67 41.42
C ASP A 25 39.84 8.55 40.89
N ALA A 26 39.16 9.69 40.73
CA ALA A 26 38.05 9.83 39.78
C ALA A 26 38.43 10.59 38.50
N GLU A 27 39.72 10.58 38.12
CA GLU A 27 40.17 11.10 36.84
C GLU A 27 40.66 9.95 35.96
N ALA A 28 39.79 9.51 35.03
CA ALA A 28 40.08 8.86 33.74
C ALA A 28 39.10 7.74 33.32
N THR A 29 37.78 7.87 33.52
CA THR A 29 36.79 7.02 32.82
C THR A 29 35.47 7.71 32.44
N GLU A 30 35.38 9.04 32.55
CA GLU A 30 34.14 9.77 32.23
C GLU A 30 33.93 9.91 30.71
N ASP A 31 34.99 10.12 29.93
CA ASP A 31 34.87 10.31 28.47
C ASP A 31 34.43 9.04 27.73
N SER A 32 34.97 7.86 28.08
CA SER A 32 34.64 6.60 27.40
C SER A 32 33.17 6.17 27.63
N THR A 33 32.61 6.54 28.78
CA THR A 33 31.23 6.19 29.16
C THR A 33 30.23 7.08 28.45
N GLY A 34 30.51 8.38 28.32
CA GLY A 34 29.69 9.32 27.55
C GLY A 34 29.66 8.99 26.05
N PHE A 35 30.81 8.71 25.44
CA PHE A 35 30.86 8.30 24.02
C PHE A 35 30.15 6.97 23.73
N THR A 36 30.13 6.05 24.70
CA THR A 36 29.38 4.79 24.59
C THR A 36 27.88 5.04 24.71
N SER A 37 27.44 5.85 25.68
CA SER A 37 26.04 6.24 25.83
C SER A 37 25.48 6.95 24.59
N LEU A 38 26.23 7.90 23.99
CA LEU A 38 25.79 8.56 22.76
C LEU A 38 25.71 7.59 21.57
N ARG A 39 26.60 6.61 21.52
CA ARG A 39 26.55 5.56 20.48
C ARG A 39 25.33 4.66 20.68
N ASP A 40 25.00 4.33 21.91
CA ASP A 40 23.81 3.55 22.24
C ASP A 40 22.53 4.34 21.91
N ASP A 41 22.49 5.64 22.22
CA ASP A 41 21.37 6.52 21.86
C ASP A 41 21.20 6.67 20.34
N ILE A 42 22.30 6.81 19.59
CA ILE A 42 22.27 6.85 18.13
C ILE A 42 21.80 5.49 17.57
N THR A 43 22.25 4.39 18.16
CA THR A 43 21.83 3.04 17.73
C THR A 43 20.34 2.84 17.99
N ALA A 44 19.84 3.28 19.15
CA ALA A 44 18.41 3.27 19.47
C ALA A 44 17.60 4.14 18.50
N LEU A 45 18.10 5.33 18.15
CA LEU A 45 17.44 6.23 17.20
C LEU A 45 17.41 5.65 15.77
N VAL A 46 18.47 4.93 15.38
CA VAL A 46 18.54 4.23 14.10
C VAL A 46 17.57 3.05 14.07
N ASP A 47 17.47 2.29 15.15
CA ASP A 47 16.51 1.19 15.27
C ASP A 47 15.06 1.68 15.30
N ASP A 48 14.79 2.80 15.96
CA ASP A 48 13.48 3.45 15.96
C ASP A 48 13.12 4.00 14.57
N ALA A 49 14.06 4.63 13.86
CA ALA A 49 13.87 5.11 12.50
C ALA A 49 13.63 3.95 11.50
N ARG A 50 14.33 2.83 11.68
CA ARG A 50 14.14 1.61 10.90
C ARG A 50 12.76 1.02 11.14
N THR A 51 12.36 0.92 12.39
CA THR A 51 11.04 0.42 12.79
C THR A 51 9.92 1.31 12.22
N TYR A 52 10.10 2.62 12.24
CA TYR A 52 9.18 3.58 11.62
C TYR A 52 9.10 3.40 10.09
N ALA A 53 10.24 3.25 9.42
CA ALA A 53 10.28 3.01 7.97
C ALA A 53 9.61 1.67 7.59
N GLU A 54 9.85 0.61 8.37
CA GLU A 54 9.21 -0.70 8.16
C GLU A 54 7.68 -0.62 8.35
N ALA A 55 7.20 0.19 9.29
CA ALA A 55 5.78 0.43 9.52
C ALA A 55 5.11 1.16 8.34
N GLU A 56 5.75 2.19 7.79
CA GLU A 56 5.21 2.95 6.65
C GLU A 56 5.19 2.09 5.36
N ILE A 57 6.24 1.29 5.14
CA ILE A 57 6.28 0.31 4.04
C ILE A 57 5.16 -0.72 4.19
N ALA A 58 4.90 -1.22 5.40
CA ALA A 58 3.80 -2.15 5.65
C ALA A 58 2.41 -1.52 5.42
N PHE A 59 2.25 -0.23 5.73
CA PHE A 59 1.03 0.52 5.51
C PHE A 59 0.75 0.71 4.00
N GLN A 60 1.76 1.13 3.24
CA GLN A 60 1.64 1.28 1.79
C GLN A 60 1.47 -0.07 1.07
N LYS A 61 2.16 -1.13 1.53
CA LYS A 61 1.99 -2.51 1.04
C LYS A 61 0.57 -3.02 1.27
N THR A 62 -0.05 -2.68 2.40
CA THR A 62 -1.44 -3.04 2.69
C THR A 62 -2.41 -2.32 1.75
N ARG A 63 -2.21 -1.00 1.55
CA ARG A 63 -3.02 -0.19 0.62
C ARG A 63 -2.89 -0.67 -0.82
N ALA A 64 -1.67 -0.99 -1.25
CA ALA A 64 -1.36 -1.56 -2.56
C ALA A 64 -1.95 -2.97 -2.74
N SER A 65 -1.91 -3.84 -1.71
CA SER A 65 -2.50 -5.19 -1.82
C SER A 65 -4.03 -5.16 -1.84
N LEU A 66 -4.65 -4.25 -1.10
CA LEU A 66 -6.11 -4.07 -1.10
C LEU A 66 -6.59 -3.49 -2.43
N ALA A 67 -5.84 -2.54 -3.01
CA ALA A 67 -6.08 -2.05 -4.37
C ALA A 67 -5.86 -3.17 -5.40
N GLY A 68 -4.79 -3.95 -5.26
CA GLY A 68 -4.44 -5.05 -6.16
C GLY A 68 -5.46 -6.18 -6.20
N LYS A 69 -6.04 -6.57 -5.06
CA LYS A 69 -7.10 -7.59 -5.01
C LYS A 69 -8.37 -7.14 -5.73
N ARG A 70 -8.77 -5.87 -5.56
CA ARG A 70 -9.92 -5.30 -6.27
C ARG A 70 -9.64 -5.15 -7.77
N ALA A 71 -8.44 -4.70 -8.13
CA ALA A 71 -7.99 -4.62 -9.52
C ALA A 71 -7.98 -6.00 -10.19
N GLY A 72 -7.48 -7.03 -9.50
CA GLY A 72 -7.48 -8.41 -10.01
C GLY A 72 -8.89 -8.95 -10.27
N ARG A 73 -9.82 -8.76 -9.32
CA ARG A 73 -11.23 -9.14 -9.53
C ARG A 73 -11.88 -8.33 -10.65
N ALA A 74 -11.62 -7.03 -10.74
CA ALA A 74 -12.11 -6.19 -11.82
C ALA A 74 -11.58 -6.64 -13.19
N LEU A 75 -10.30 -7.03 -13.27
CA LEU A 75 -9.68 -7.56 -14.48
C LEU A 75 -10.34 -8.87 -14.92
N VAL A 76 -10.56 -9.81 -13.99
CA VAL A 76 -11.25 -11.07 -14.30
C VAL A 76 -12.67 -10.81 -14.81
N LEU A 77 -13.41 -9.92 -14.16
CA LEU A 77 -14.76 -9.55 -14.60
C LEU A 77 -14.75 -8.85 -15.95
N LEU A 78 -13.78 -7.97 -16.22
CA LEU A 78 -13.60 -7.31 -17.51
C LEU A 78 -13.32 -8.32 -18.62
N VAL A 79 -12.39 -9.26 -18.39
CA VAL A 79 -12.09 -10.33 -19.37
C VAL A 79 -13.33 -11.16 -19.64
N LEU A 80 -14.04 -11.58 -18.59
CA LEU A 80 -15.28 -12.35 -18.73
C LEU A 80 -16.34 -11.56 -19.51
N ALA A 81 -16.52 -10.27 -19.21
CA ALA A 81 -17.43 -9.40 -19.92
C ALA A 81 -17.07 -9.25 -21.40
N LEU A 82 -15.78 -9.08 -21.73
CA LEU A 82 -15.32 -8.99 -23.12
C LEU A 82 -15.55 -10.30 -23.88
N VAL A 83 -15.31 -11.46 -23.27
CA VAL A 83 -15.59 -12.76 -23.88
C VAL A 83 -17.09 -12.93 -24.15
N LEU A 84 -17.94 -12.62 -23.16
CA LEU A 84 -19.40 -12.69 -23.32
C LEU A 84 -19.90 -11.70 -24.37
N LEU A 85 -19.38 -10.47 -24.37
CA LEU A 85 -19.69 -9.46 -25.38
C LEU A 85 -19.31 -9.94 -26.78
N HIS A 86 -18.13 -10.56 -26.93
CA HIS A 86 -17.69 -11.09 -28.22
C HIS A 86 -18.62 -12.19 -28.74
N ILE A 87 -18.98 -13.15 -27.90
CA ILE A 87 -19.94 -14.21 -28.25
C ILE A 87 -21.29 -13.60 -28.62
N ALA A 88 -21.77 -12.62 -27.85
CA ALA A 88 -23.02 -11.92 -28.12
C ALA A 88 -22.99 -11.17 -29.46
N LEU A 89 -21.88 -10.52 -29.82
CA LEU A 89 -21.72 -9.84 -31.11
C LEU A 89 -21.76 -10.82 -32.28
N ILE A 90 -21.14 -12.00 -32.15
CA ILE A 90 -21.23 -13.05 -33.18
C ILE A 90 -22.67 -13.53 -33.32
N ALA A 91 -23.34 -13.86 -32.21
CA ALA A 91 -24.72 -14.31 -32.22
C ALA A 91 -25.67 -13.25 -32.81
N LEU A 92 -25.47 -11.98 -32.47
CA LEU A 92 -26.19 -10.84 -33.03
C LEU A 92 -25.96 -10.77 -34.54
N ALA A 93 -24.72 -10.81 -35.01
CA ALA A 93 -24.41 -10.72 -36.42
C ALA A 93 -25.06 -11.86 -37.21
N VAL A 94 -24.95 -13.10 -36.73
CA VAL A 94 -25.57 -14.27 -37.37
C VAL A 94 -27.09 -14.15 -37.37
N GLY A 95 -27.70 -13.81 -36.23
CA GLY A 95 -29.15 -13.64 -36.10
C GLY A 95 -29.69 -12.51 -36.98
N ALA A 96 -28.98 -11.39 -37.06
CA ALA A 96 -29.34 -10.24 -37.89
C ALA A 96 -29.29 -10.60 -39.38
N VAL A 97 -28.26 -11.31 -39.84
CA VAL A 97 -28.17 -11.75 -41.24
C VAL A 97 -29.33 -12.69 -41.58
N ILE A 98 -29.64 -13.66 -40.72
CA ILE A 98 -30.78 -14.59 -40.94
C ILE A 98 -32.11 -13.82 -40.99
N ALA A 99 -32.30 -12.84 -40.10
CA ALA A 99 -33.52 -12.03 -40.05
C ALA A 99 -33.67 -11.09 -41.26
N LEU A 100 -32.59 -10.52 -41.78
CA LEU A 100 -32.61 -9.59 -42.92
C LEU A 100 -32.60 -10.29 -44.29
N ALA A 101 -32.02 -11.49 -44.37
CA ALA A 101 -31.93 -12.25 -45.62
C ALA A 101 -33.26 -12.33 -46.42
N PRO A 102 -34.44 -12.58 -45.81
CA PRO A 102 -35.70 -12.62 -46.56
C PRO A 102 -36.16 -11.26 -47.09
N LEU A 103 -35.67 -10.13 -46.57
CA LEU A 103 -36.08 -8.78 -46.99
C LEU A 103 -35.18 -8.21 -48.08
N VAL A 104 -33.86 -8.41 -47.96
CA VAL A 104 -32.85 -7.71 -48.78
C VAL A 104 -31.88 -8.64 -49.50
N THR A 105 -32.16 -9.95 -49.51
CA THR A 105 -31.26 -11.03 -49.95
C THR A 105 -30.05 -11.25 -49.03
N ILE A 106 -29.40 -12.41 -49.16
CA ILE A 106 -28.25 -12.79 -48.32
C ILE A 106 -27.07 -11.80 -48.45
N TRP A 107 -26.77 -11.36 -49.68
CA TRP A 107 -25.66 -10.44 -49.95
C TRP A 107 -25.94 -9.04 -49.40
N GLY A 108 -27.18 -8.55 -49.55
CA GLY A 108 -27.60 -7.28 -48.99
C GLY A 108 -27.57 -7.28 -47.46
N ALA A 109 -28.02 -8.38 -46.84
CA ALA A 109 -28.00 -8.53 -45.38
C ALA A 109 -26.57 -8.47 -44.82
N ILE A 110 -25.62 -9.19 -45.43
CA ILE A 110 -24.22 -9.18 -45.02
C ILE A 110 -23.62 -7.77 -45.14
N ALA A 111 -23.83 -7.10 -46.29
CA ALA A 111 -23.30 -5.75 -46.51
C ALA A 111 -23.81 -4.75 -45.48
N ILE A 112 -25.10 -4.80 -45.13
CA ILE A 112 -25.71 -3.92 -44.13
C ILE A 112 -25.13 -4.21 -42.73
N VAL A 113 -25.11 -5.47 -42.31
CA VAL A 113 -24.62 -5.83 -40.96
C VAL A 113 -23.15 -5.45 -40.80
N VAL A 114 -22.30 -5.79 -41.77
CA VAL A 114 -20.88 -5.42 -41.74
C VAL A 114 -20.72 -3.89 -41.75
N GLY A 115 -21.47 -3.18 -42.58
CA GLY A 115 -21.42 -1.72 -42.64
C GLY A 115 -21.76 -1.07 -41.30
N VAL A 116 -22.84 -1.53 -40.63
CA VAL A 116 -23.23 -1.03 -39.30
C VAL A 116 -22.17 -1.33 -38.25
N LEU A 117 -21.61 -2.55 -38.23
CA LEU A 117 -20.56 -2.91 -37.27
C LEU A 117 -19.29 -2.06 -37.48
N LEU A 118 -18.87 -1.82 -38.73
CA LEU A 118 -17.71 -0.97 -39.03
C LEU A 118 -17.92 0.48 -38.61
N ILE A 119 -19.12 1.03 -38.83
CA ILE A 119 -19.48 2.37 -38.35
C ILE A 119 -19.42 2.39 -36.81
N GLY A 120 -19.96 1.38 -36.13
CA GLY A 120 -19.88 1.25 -34.69
C GLY A 120 -18.43 1.22 -34.18
N VAL A 121 -17.55 0.46 -34.84
CA VAL A 121 -16.12 0.43 -34.51
C VAL A 121 -15.47 1.80 -34.70
N ALA A 122 -15.75 2.48 -35.82
CA ALA A 122 -15.19 3.81 -36.09
C ALA A 122 -15.59 4.83 -35.02
N LEU A 123 -16.86 4.83 -34.60
CA LEU A 123 -17.36 5.70 -33.53
C LEU A 123 -16.70 5.38 -32.18
N LEU A 124 -16.55 4.10 -31.85
CA LEU A 124 -15.93 3.68 -30.59
C LEU A 124 -14.45 4.07 -30.53
N VAL A 125 -13.71 3.88 -31.63
CA VAL A 125 -12.31 4.30 -31.76
C VAL A 125 -12.20 5.82 -31.63
N TRP A 126 -13.09 6.58 -32.26
CA TRP A 126 -13.06 8.03 -32.18
C TRP A 126 -13.33 8.54 -30.77
N SER A 127 -14.31 7.95 -30.07
CA SER A 127 -14.58 8.26 -28.65
C SER A 127 -13.36 7.98 -27.77
N ALA A 128 -12.76 6.79 -27.92
CA ALA A 128 -11.60 6.39 -27.12
C ALA A 128 -10.36 7.27 -27.40
N ALA A 129 -10.15 7.69 -28.65
CA ALA A 129 -9.07 8.60 -29.01
C ALA A 129 -9.25 9.99 -28.39
N GLY A 130 -10.49 10.47 -28.24
CA GLY A 130 -10.79 11.72 -27.56
C GLY A 130 -10.40 11.67 -26.08
N ASP A 131 -10.80 10.61 -25.38
CA ASP A 131 -10.50 10.42 -23.96
C ASP A 131 -8.99 10.22 -23.71
N GLY A 132 -8.32 9.47 -24.59
CA GLY A 132 -6.88 9.25 -24.51
C GLY A 132 -6.06 10.54 -24.66
N LYS A 133 -6.50 11.45 -25.54
CA LYS A 133 -5.85 12.75 -25.73
C LYS A 133 -6.04 13.68 -24.53
N ALA A 134 -7.19 13.62 -23.87
CA ALA A 134 -7.45 14.40 -22.66
C ALA A 134 -6.55 13.94 -21.50
N LEU A 135 -6.38 12.62 -21.34
CA LEU A 135 -5.47 12.06 -20.34
C LEU A 135 -4.01 12.40 -20.63
N SER A 136 -3.55 12.28 -21.89
CA SER A 136 -2.17 12.63 -22.23
C SER A 136 -1.86 14.11 -21.99
N ALA A 137 -2.81 15.01 -22.25
CA ALA A 137 -2.65 16.44 -22.00
C ALA A 137 -2.48 16.78 -20.50
N MET A 138 -3.07 15.98 -19.59
CA MET A 138 -2.92 16.17 -18.15
C MET A 138 -1.54 15.75 -17.64
N PHE A 139 -0.89 14.78 -18.28
CA PHE A 139 0.47 14.37 -17.93
C PHE A 139 1.51 15.33 -18.51
N ASP A 140 1.34 15.76 -19.75
CA ASP A 140 2.22 16.73 -20.44
C ASP A 140 2.25 18.09 -19.70
N ALA A 141 1.09 18.60 -19.26
CA ALA A 141 1.00 19.83 -18.48
C ALA A 141 1.64 19.77 -17.08
N GLY A 142 1.97 18.57 -16.58
CA GLY A 142 2.64 18.36 -15.29
C GLY A 142 4.16 18.27 -15.38
N GLU A 143 4.73 18.06 -16.58
CA GLU A 143 6.19 18.02 -16.81
C GLU A 143 6.79 19.41 -17.06
N ASP A 144 5.96 20.40 -17.39
CA ASP A 144 6.35 21.80 -17.65
C ASP A 144 6.29 22.72 -16.41
N ALA A 145 6.03 22.19 -15.21
CA ALA A 145 5.90 22.93 -13.94
C ALA A 145 7.01 22.59 -12.94
#